data_AF-A0A9D7RXF9-F1
#
_entry.id   AF-A0A9D7RXF9-F1
#
_cell.length_a   1.000
_cell.length_b   1.000
_cell.length_c   1.000
_cell.angle_alpha   90.00
_cell.angle_beta   90.00
_cell.angle_gamma   90.00
#
_symmetry.space_group_name_H-M   'P 1'
#
loop_
_entity.id
_entity.type
_entity.pdbx_description
1 polymer ?
#
loop_
_entity_poly.entity_id
_entity_poly.type
_entity_poly.pdbx_seq_one_letter_code
_entity_poly.pdbx_strand_id
1 'polypeptide(L)'
;MGVNYGDVILFDGAPITYHKYGDKQIAVFPHLATIQKNNYQFFDFAGTQSAQGELGELSSDLGKDAVVYSHTENYTNLCSTCWRDEDIDHAHKETEEKHVVIGRIAVPPDIPAKNILDALDAALKDKPENRIFSPDLCRAAGLDDRAKIEERRYGLLCETVE
;
A
#
# COMPACT_ATOMS: atom_id res chain seq x y z
N MET A 1 11.03 21.79 -13.05
CA MET A 1 10.93 20.46 -13.67
C MET A 1 10.61 19.46 -12.57
N GLY A 2 9.34 19.12 -12.40
CA GLY A 2 8.96 18.01 -11.52
C GLY A 2 9.14 16.72 -12.31
N VAL A 3 10.00 15.83 -11.80
CA VAL A 3 10.18 14.51 -12.40
C VAL A 3 9.16 13.58 -11.77
N ASN A 4 8.28 13.01 -12.59
CA ASN A 4 7.36 11.96 -12.14
C ASN A 4 8.16 10.66 -11.96
N TYR A 5 8.38 10.26 -10.71
CA TYR A 5 9.11 9.04 -10.36
C TYR A 5 8.23 7.77 -10.31
N GLY A 6 6.94 7.86 -10.62
CA GLY A 6 6.01 6.73 -10.50
C GLY A 6 5.79 6.30 -9.05
N ASP A 7 5.64 5.00 -8.84
CA ASP A 7 5.19 4.34 -7.60
C ASP A 7 6.28 4.19 -6.52
N VAL A 8 6.90 5.29 -6.12
CA VAL A 8 7.93 5.29 -5.06
C VAL A 8 7.30 5.66 -3.72
N ILE A 9 7.29 4.72 -2.78
CA ILE A 9 7.10 5.02 -1.35
C ILE A 9 8.50 5.11 -0.71
N LEU A 10 8.85 6.29 -0.22
CA LEU A 10 10.17 6.59 0.33
C LEU A 10 10.06 6.61 1.86
N PHE A 11 10.50 5.53 2.51
CA PHE A 11 10.68 5.51 3.95
C PHE A 11 12.11 5.98 4.27
N ASP A 12 12.18 7.06 5.05
CA ASP A 12 13.38 7.68 5.60
C ASP A 12 14.50 8.02 4.59
N GLY A 13 14.34 9.16 3.92
CA GLY A 13 15.44 9.83 3.26
C GLY A 13 15.81 11.08 4.04
N ALA A 14 16.79 11.02 4.94
CA ALA A 14 17.50 12.24 5.32
C ALA A 14 18.33 12.71 4.10
N PRO A 15 18.29 14.00 3.72
CA PRO A 15 19.07 14.48 2.61
C PRO A 15 20.56 14.40 2.95
N ILE A 16 21.37 13.82 2.06
CA ILE A 16 22.83 13.75 2.29
C ILE A 16 23.49 15.11 2.14
N THR A 17 22.86 16.03 1.39
CA THR A 17 23.36 17.38 1.15
C THR A 17 22.25 18.28 0.59
N TYR A 18 22.55 19.57 0.43
CA TYR A 18 21.69 20.56 -0.19
C TYR A 18 22.46 21.29 -1.29
N HIS A 19 21.89 21.37 -2.50
CA HIS A 19 22.45 22.17 -3.59
C HIS A 19 21.78 23.54 -3.64
N LYS A 20 22.59 24.60 -3.80
CA LYS A 20 22.10 25.97 -3.92
C LYS A 20 21.96 26.36 -5.40
N TYR A 21 20.74 26.70 -5.82
CA TYR A 21 20.42 27.23 -7.15
C TYR A 21 19.84 28.63 -6.99
N GLY A 22 20.68 29.65 -7.19
CA GLY A 22 20.33 31.04 -6.85
C GLY A 22 20.08 31.16 -5.35
N ASP A 23 18.90 31.66 -4.97
CA ASP A 23 18.49 31.80 -3.57
C ASP A 23 17.78 30.55 -3.00
N LYS A 24 17.59 29.50 -3.82
CA LYS A 24 16.89 28.29 -3.39
C LYS A 24 17.88 27.19 -2.98
N GLN A 25 17.68 26.61 -1.80
CA GLN A 25 18.33 25.36 -1.41
C GLN A 25 17.43 24.19 -1.80
N ILE A 26 18.01 23.18 -2.45
CA ILE A 26 17.32 21.96 -2.87
C ILE A 26 18.00 20.78 -2.18
N ALA A 27 17.24 20.02 -1.40
CA ALA A 27 17.68 18.78 -0.77
C ALA A 27 18.08 17.72 -1.81
N VAL A 28 19.21 17.04 -1.59
CA VAL A 28 19.72 15.96 -2.44
C VAL A 28 19.55 14.63 -1.73
N PHE A 29 18.75 13.76 -2.34
CA PHE A 29 18.53 12.39 -1.88
C PHE A 29 19.18 11.43 -2.89
N PRO A 30 20.35 10.85 -2.60
CA PRO A 30 21.11 10.05 -3.58
C PRO A 30 20.36 8.76 -3.92
N HIS A 31 19.55 8.26 -2.98
CA HIS A 31 18.81 7.02 -3.14
C HIS A 31 17.67 7.12 -4.18
N LEU A 32 17.17 8.34 -4.48
CA LEU A 32 16.22 8.55 -5.58
C LEU A 32 16.84 8.25 -6.95
N ALA A 33 18.14 8.50 -7.12
CA ALA A 33 18.85 8.22 -8.37
C ALA A 33 19.12 6.72 -8.58
N THR A 34 19.05 5.92 -7.50
CA THR A 34 19.20 4.46 -7.55
C THR A 34 17.86 3.72 -7.66
N ILE A 35 16.73 4.45 -7.71
CA ILE A 35 15.41 3.82 -7.84
C ILE A 35 15.30 3.22 -9.24
N GLN A 36 15.38 1.90 -9.28
CA GLN A 36 15.15 1.13 -10.48
C GLN A 36 13.63 1.05 -10.72
N LYS A 37 13.21 1.47 -11.92
CA LYS A 37 11.83 1.25 -12.37
C LYS A 37 11.66 -0.23 -12.68
N ASN A 38 11.16 -0.98 -11.70
CA ASN A 38 10.93 -2.42 -11.84
C ASN A 38 9.58 -2.74 -12.50
N ASN A 39 8.88 -1.74 -13.07
CA ASN A 39 7.61 -1.90 -13.81
C ASN A 39 6.59 -2.80 -13.10
N TYR A 40 6.39 -2.55 -11.80
CA TYR A 40 5.40 -3.28 -11.03
C TYR A 40 4.01 -3.10 -11.63
N GLN A 41 3.23 -4.17 -11.57
CA GLN A 41 1.79 -4.16 -11.81
C GLN A 41 1.11 -3.81 -10.50
N PHE A 42 0.08 -2.96 -10.58
CA PHE A 42 -0.62 -2.48 -9.40
C PHE A 42 -2.10 -2.80 -9.49
N PHE A 43 -2.64 -3.32 -8.40
CA PHE A 43 -4.04 -3.67 -8.28
C PHE A 43 -4.57 -3.08 -6.97
N ASP A 44 -5.53 -2.17 -7.06
CA ASP A 44 -6.18 -1.65 -5.86
C ASP A 44 -7.03 -2.75 -5.21
N PHE A 45 -7.15 -2.69 -3.89
CA PHE A 45 -7.98 -3.62 -3.14
C PHE A 45 -8.78 -2.93 -2.03
N ALA A 46 -9.90 -3.55 -1.70
CA ALA A 46 -10.63 -3.32 -0.45
C ALA A 46 -10.74 -4.65 0.27
N GLY A 47 -10.59 -4.65 1.59
CA GLY A 47 -10.55 -5.87 2.36
C GLY A 47 -11.10 -5.72 3.77
N THR A 48 -11.42 -6.86 4.35
CA THR A 48 -11.79 -6.99 5.76
C THR A 48 -10.72 -7.77 6.50
N GLN A 49 -10.52 -7.45 7.77
CA GLN A 49 -9.56 -8.13 8.63
C GLN A 49 -10.04 -8.18 10.08
N SER A 50 -9.65 -9.24 10.78
CA SER A 50 -10.03 -9.44 12.18
C SER A 50 -9.19 -8.60 13.13
N ALA A 51 -7.92 -8.39 12.80
CA ALA A 51 -6.99 -7.54 13.55
C ALA A 51 -6.17 -6.64 12.61
N GLN A 52 -5.63 -5.56 13.17
CA GLN A 52 -4.79 -4.60 12.45
C GLN A 52 -3.57 -5.30 11.81
N GLY A 53 -3.28 -4.97 10.55
CA GLY A 53 -2.09 -5.44 9.83
C GLY A 53 -2.17 -6.85 9.22
N GLU A 54 -3.23 -7.64 9.48
CA GLU A 54 -3.30 -9.02 8.99
C GLU A 54 -3.29 -9.15 7.46
N LEU A 55 -3.89 -8.21 6.73
CA LEU A 55 -3.80 -8.23 5.26
C LEU A 55 -2.42 -7.81 4.75
N GLY A 56 -1.68 -6.99 5.51
CA GLY A 56 -0.30 -6.62 5.17
C GLY A 56 0.66 -7.79 5.29
N GLU A 57 0.43 -8.67 6.27
CA GLU A 57 1.22 -9.90 6.46
C GLU A 57 1.16 -10.85 5.26
N LEU A 58 0.08 -10.81 4.46
CA LEU A 58 -0.06 -11.65 3.26
C LEU A 58 1.08 -11.47 2.26
N SER A 59 1.80 -10.34 2.31
CA SER A 59 2.99 -10.08 1.49
C SER A 59 4.04 -11.20 1.60
N SER A 60 4.17 -11.87 2.75
CA SER A 60 5.12 -12.98 2.92
C SER A 60 4.79 -14.19 2.04
N ASP A 61 3.52 -14.32 1.64
CA ASP A 61 2.98 -15.50 0.96
C ASP A 61 2.90 -15.31 -0.56
N LEU A 62 3.05 -14.08 -1.07
CA LEU A 62 2.88 -13.75 -2.48
C LEU A 62 4.10 -14.02 -3.37
N GLY A 63 5.24 -14.35 -2.76
CA GLY A 63 6.49 -14.63 -3.45
C GLY A 63 7.10 -13.40 -4.15
N LYS A 64 8.41 -13.45 -4.43
CA LYS A 64 9.18 -12.47 -5.21
C LYS A 64 8.71 -11.01 -5.00
N ASP A 65 9.03 -10.40 -3.86
CA ASP A 65 8.83 -8.96 -3.58
C ASP A 65 7.43 -8.39 -3.91
N ALA A 66 6.39 -9.23 -4.03
CA ALA A 66 5.02 -8.79 -4.15
C ALA A 66 4.51 -8.35 -2.78
N VAL A 67 3.83 -7.21 -2.73
CA VAL A 67 3.48 -6.53 -1.47
C VAL A 67 2.00 -6.18 -1.46
N VAL A 68 1.33 -6.50 -0.36
CA VAL A 68 0.00 -5.99 -0.01
C VAL A 68 0.17 -4.81 0.94
N TYR A 69 -0.24 -3.61 0.49
CA TYR A 69 -0.08 -2.38 1.26
C TYR A 69 -1.44 -1.76 1.59
N SER A 70 -1.79 -1.73 2.87
CA SER A 70 -2.97 -1.05 3.39
C SER A 70 -2.73 0.47 3.48
N HIS A 71 -3.48 1.26 2.71
CA HIS A 71 -3.39 2.72 2.75
C HIS A 71 -4.03 3.29 4.01
N THR A 72 -5.03 2.61 4.57
CA THR A 72 -5.81 3.06 5.72
C THR A 72 -5.15 2.88 7.07
N GLU A 73 -4.08 2.09 7.13
CA GLU A 73 -3.37 1.76 8.37
C GLU A 73 -1.93 2.28 8.41
N ASN A 74 -1.31 2.54 7.26
CA ASN A 74 0.08 2.96 7.17
C ASN A 74 0.26 4.49 7.20
N TYR A 75 -0.65 5.22 7.85
CA TYR A 75 -0.48 6.66 8.12
C TYR A 75 -0.63 6.95 9.61
N THR A 76 0.16 7.91 10.10
CA THR A 76 0.02 8.48 11.45
C THR A 76 -0.43 9.92 11.30
N ASN A 77 -1.57 10.27 11.88
CA ASN A 77 -1.98 11.66 11.97
C ASN A 77 -1.23 12.34 13.12
N LEU A 78 -0.44 13.37 12.80
CA LEU A 78 0.12 14.26 13.82
C LEU A 78 -0.87 15.40 14.07
N CYS A 79 -1.23 15.64 15.33
CA CYS A 79 -2.00 16.81 15.68
C CYS A 79 -1.14 18.08 15.56
N SER A 80 -1.78 19.25 15.48
CA SER A 80 -1.06 20.52 15.32
C SER A 80 -0.08 20.85 16.45
N THR A 81 -0.29 20.28 17.64
CA THR A 81 0.61 20.39 18.79
C THR A 81 1.83 19.49 18.61
N CYS A 82 1.62 18.21 18.26
CA CYS A 82 2.70 17.26 17.99
C CYS A 82 3.55 17.64 16.78
N TRP A 83 2.99 18.33 15.79
CA TRP A 83 3.76 18.87 14.66
C TRP A 83 4.72 20.00 15.07
N ARG A 84 4.42 20.72 16.15
CA ARG A 84 5.13 21.96 16.52
C ARG A 84 6.19 21.76 17.62
N ASP A 85 6.24 20.59 18.24
CA ASP A 85 7.10 20.31 19.39
C ASP A 85 7.76 18.93 19.23
N GLU A 86 9.07 18.94 19.00
CA GLU A 86 9.90 17.76 18.73
C GLU A 86 10.22 16.95 20.01
N ASP A 87 9.99 17.53 21.19
CA ASP A 87 10.37 16.93 22.48
C ASP A 87 9.21 16.19 23.18
N ILE A 88 8.00 16.18 22.61
CA ILE A 88 6.84 15.47 23.18
C ILE A 88 7.01 13.97 22.99
N ASP A 89 7.04 13.20 24.08
CA ASP A 89 6.98 11.74 24.05
C ASP A 89 5.68 11.26 23.37
N HIS A 90 5.83 10.61 22.22
CA HIS A 90 4.76 10.28 21.26
C HIS A 90 3.81 9.15 21.73
N ALA A 91 3.58 9.02 23.04
CA ALA A 91 2.78 7.95 23.65
C ALA A 91 1.26 8.14 23.50
N HIS A 92 0.79 9.15 22.75
CA HIS A 92 -0.64 9.45 22.54
C HIS A 92 -1.26 8.71 21.35
N LYS A 93 -0.66 7.60 20.90
CA LYS A 93 -1.11 6.83 19.76
C LYS A 93 -2.38 6.06 20.09
N GLU A 94 -3.54 6.67 19.88
CA GLU A 94 -4.75 5.89 19.62
C GLU A 94 -4.65 5.37 18.17
N THR A 95 -4.06 4.19 18.01
CA THR A 95 -4.24 3.42 16.78
C THR A 95 -5.67 2.91 16.78
N GLU A 96 -6.49 3.50 15.91
CA GLU A 96 -7.85 3.01 15.67
C GLU A 96 -7.76 1.66 14.96
N GLU A 97 -8.32 0.62 15.59
CA GLU A 97 -8.36 -0.72 15.01
C GLU A 97 -9.34 -0.71 13.83
N LYS A 98 -8.81 -0.88 12.61
CA LYS A 98 -9.61 -0.89 11.39
C LYS A 98 -9.88 -2.31 10.94
N HIS A 99 -11.16 -2.67 10.88
CA HIS A 99 -11.61 -3.96 10.36
C HIS A 99 -11.92 -3.93 8.86
N VAL A 100 -12.02 -2.73 8.27
CA VAL A 100 -12.15 -2.51 6.83
C VAL A 100 -10.99 -1.65 6.38
N VAL A 101 -10.30 -2.10 5.34
CA VAL A 101 -9.10 -1.44 4.83
C VAL A 101 -9.13 -1.35 3.32
N ILE A 102 -8.56 -0.27 2.79
CA ILE A 102 -8.31 -0.11 1.36
C ILE A 102 -6.82 0.03 1.15
N GLY A 103 -6.35 -0.45 0.01
CA GLY A 103 -4.93 -0.57 -0.23
C GLY A 103 -4.60 -0.89 -1.67
N ARG A 104 -3.35 -1.29 -1.89
CA ARG A 104 -2.82 -1.67 -3.19
C ARG A 104 -1.94 -2.89 -3.08
N ILE A 105 -2.03 -3.75 -4.08
CA ILE A 105 -1.17 -4.91 -4.28
C ILE A 105 -0.17 -4.53 -5.36
N ALA A 106 1.11 -4.54 -5.02
CA ALA A 106 2.21 -4.32 -5.94
C ALA A 106 2.82 -5.67 -6.32
N VAL A 107 2.86 -5.97 -7.62
CA VAL A 107 3.32 -7.26 -8.15
C VAL A 107 4.42 -7.04 -9.18
N PRO A 108 5.59 -7.71 -9.10
CA PRO A 108 6.58 -7.62 -10.16
C PRO A 108 6.04 -8.03 -11.54
N PRO A 109 6.59 -7.48 -12.64
CA PRO A 109 6.10 -7.74 -13.99
C PRO A 109 6.27 -9.20 -14.45
N ASP A 110 7.17 -9.96 -13.82
CA ASP A 110 7.43 -11.35 -14.17
C ASP A 110 6.50 -12.34 -13.46
N ILE A 111 5.66 -11.87 -12.54
CA ILE A 111 4.67 -12.71 -11.87
C ILE A 111 3.31 -12.55 -12.56
N PRO A 112 2.71 -13.65 -13.07
CA PRO A 112 1.35 -13.61 -13.60
C PRO A 112 0.34 -13.26 -12.50
N ALA A 113 -0.61 -12.36 -12.80
CA ALA A 113 -1.69 -11.95 -11.90
C ALA A 113 -2.46 -13.16 -11.30
N LYS A 114 -2.67 -14.21 -12.10
CA LYS A 114 -3.30 -15.44 -11.64
C LYS A 114 -2.56 -16.11 -10.47
N ASN A 115 -1.23 -16.12 -10.49
CA ASN A 115 -0.45 -16.74 -9.41
C ASN A 115 -0.60 -15.97 -8.11
N ILE A 116 -0.69 -14.63 -8.18
CA ILE A 116 -0.96 -13.78 -7.02
C ILE A 116 -2.36 -14.04 -6.48
N LEU A 117 -3.36 -14.13 -7.36
CA LEU A 117 -4.73 -14.40 -6.96
C LEU A 117 -4.86 -15.77 -6.29
N ASP A 118 -4.23 -16.80 -6.86
CA ASP A 118 -4.20 -18.16 -6.29
C ASP A 118 -3.49 -18.18 -4.91
N ALA A 119 -2.41 -17.40 -4.76
CA ALA A 119 -1.70 -17.28 -3.48
C ALA A 119 -2.54 -16.56 -2.41
N LEU A 120 -3.22 -15.48 -2.77
CA LEU A 120 -4.16 -14.79 -1.87
C LEU A 120 -5.32 -15.70 -1.45
N ASP A 121 -5.94 -16.40 -2.39
CA ASP A 121 -7.03 -17.33 -2.10
C ASP A 121 -6.57 -18.47 -1.19
N ALA A 122 -5.35 -18.98 -1.38
CA ALA A 122 -4.75 -19.99 -0.52
C ALA A 122 -4.51 -19.47 0.90
N ALA A 123 -3.92 -18.28 1.04
CA ALA A 123 -3.62 -17.66 2.34
C ALA A 123 -4.89 -17.29 3.13
N LEU A 124 -5.99 -16.96 2.43
CA LEU A 124 -7.26 -16.57 3.03
C LEU A 124 -8.26 -17.73 3.21
N LYS A 125 -7.95 -18.91 2.68
CA LYS A 125 -8.88 -20.05 2.65
C LYS A 125 -9.50 -20.41 4.00
N ASP A 126 -8.66 -20.40 5.05
CA ASP A 126 -9.04 -20.78 6.41
C ASP A 126 -9.33 -19.58 7.32
N LYS A 127 -9.38 -18.36 6.76
CA LYS A 127 -9.61 -17.10 7.48
C LYS A 127 -10.88 -16.41 6.95
N PRO A 128 -12.09 -16.83 7.37
CA PRO A 128 -13.34 -16.34 6.79
C PRO A 128 -13.58 -14.84 7.02
N GLU A 129 -13.05 -14.32 8.13
CA GLU A 129 -13.08 -12.91 8.53
C GLU A 129 -12.21 -12.02 7.62
N ASN A 130 -11.20 -12.62 6.99
CA ASN A 130 -10.21 -11.91 6.17
C ASN A 130 -10.53 -12.09 4.69
N ARG A 131 -10.83 -10.99 4.03
CA ARG A 131 -11.20 -11.00 2.60
C ARG A 131 -10.49 -9.87 1.89
N ILE A 132 -10.08 -10.12 0.66
CA ILE A 132 -9.55 -9.12 -0.26
C ILE A 132 -10.40 -9.16 -1.53
N PHE A 133 -10.84 -8.00 -1.96
CA PHE A 133 -11.55 -7.78 -3.21
C PHE A 133 -10.70 -6.87 -4.08
N SER A 134 -10.28 -7.38 -5.24
CA SER A 134 -9.45 -6.66 -6.21
C SER A 134 -9.94 -6.98 -7.63
N PRO A 135 -10.94 -6.22 -8.12
CA PRO A 135 -11.57 -6.50 -9.41
C PRO A 135 -10.60 -6.49 -10.58
N ASP A 136 -9.62 -5.59 -10.58
CA ASP A 136 -8.62 -5.48 -11.64
C ASP A 136 -7.62 -6.63 -11.61
N LEU A 137 -7.26 -7.14 -10.43
CA LEU A 137 -6.46 -8.36 -10.31
C LEU A 137 -7.23 -9.56 -10.89
N CYS A 138 -8.52 -9.68 -10.60
CA CYS A 138 -9.38 -10.72 -11.16
C CYS A 138 -9.43 -10.65 -12.70
N ARG A 139 -9.56 -9.45 -13.29
CA ARG A 139 -9.52 -9.26 -14.74
C ARG A 139 -8.16 -9.64 -15.33
N ALA A 140 -7.08 -9.20 -14.69
CA ALA A 140 -5.73 -9.53 -15.12
C ALA A 140 -5.43 -11.05 -15.04
N ALA A 141 -6.11 -11.76 -14.12
CA ALA A 141 -6.09 -13.22 -14.03
C ALA A 141 -7.03 -13.94 -15.03
N GLY A 142 -7.82 -13.20 -15.81
CA GLY A 142 -8.79 -13.74 -16.78
C GLY A 142 -10.11 -14.21 -16.17
N LEU A 143 -10.49 -13.68 -15.00
CA LEU A 143 -11.71 -14.05 -14.26
C LEU A 143 -12.74 -12.92 -14.23
N ASP A 144 -13.25 -12.52 -15.41
CA ASP A 144 -14.19 -11.40 -15.56
C ASP A 144 -15.48 -11.53 -14.74
N ASP A 145 -16.01 -12.75 -14.60
CA ASP A 145 -17.24 -12.96 -13.84
C ASP A 145 -17.02 -12.79 -12.34
N ARG A 146 -15.84 -13.21 -11.83
CA ARG A 146 -15.44 -12.92 -10.45
C ARG A 146 -15.24 -11.41 -10.27
N ALA A 147 -14.56 -10.76 -11.21
CA ALA A 147 -14.33 -9.31 -11.15
C ALA A 147 -15.64 -8.52 -10.98
N LYS A 148 -16.69 -8.83 -11.76
CA LYS A 148 -18.01 -8.18 -11.64
C LYS A 148 -18.66 -8.34 -10.26
N ILE A 149 -18.44 -9.49 -9.62
CA ILE A 149 -18.94 -9.75 -8.26
C ILE A 149 -18.14 -8.93 -7.26
N GLU A 150 -16.81 -8.93 -7.41
CA GLU A 150 -15.91 -8.19 -6.53
C GLU A 150 -16.09 -6.68 -6.64
N GLU A 151 -16.41 -6.12 -7.80
CA GLU A 151 -16.64 -4.67 -7.98
C GLU A 151 -17.69 -4.12 -7.01
N ARG A 152 -18.78 -4.86 -6.82
CA ARG A 152 -19.85 -4.45 -5.91
C ARG A 152 -19.39 -4.44 -4.46
N ARG A 153 -18.56 -5.42 -4.08
CA ARG A 153 -18.03 -5.54 -2.72
C ARG A 153 -16.94 -4.50 -2.46
N TYR A 154 -16.07 -4.30 -3.44
CA TYR A 154 -15.05 -3.27 -3.44
C TYR A 154 -15.66 -1.89 -3.24
N GLY A 155 -16.65 -1.51 -4.07
CA GLY A 155 -17.30 -0.20 -3.96
C GLY A 155 -17.95 0.03 -2.60
N LEU A 156 -18.67 -0.97 -2.06
CA LEU A 156 -19.33 -0.87 -0.76
C LEU A 156 -18.32 -0.66 0.39
N LEU A 157 -17.17 -1.35 0.35
CA LEU A 157 -16.14 -1.19 1.37
C LEU A 157 -15.40 0.14 1.24
N CYS A 158 -15.16 0.64 0.02
CA CYS A 158 -14.58 1.97 -0.19
C CYS A 158 -15.47 3.08 0.38
N GLU A 159 -16.79 3.01 0.17
CA GLU A 159 -17.77 3.97 0.75
C GLU A 159 -17.81 3.95 2.29
N THR A 160 -17.32 2.89 2.93
CA THR A 160 -17.31 2.77 4.41
C THR A 160 -16.08 3.45 5.03
N VAL A 161 -15.06 3.73 4.21
CA VAL A 161 -13.76 4.29 4.64
C VAL A 161 -13.64 5.78 4.34
N GLU A 162 -14.39 6.29 3.36
CA GLU A 162 -14.50 7.73 3.00
C GLU A 162 -15.43 8.51 3.94
#